data_AF-A0AA37HXZ8-F1
#
_entry.id   AF-A0AA37HXZ8-F1
#
_cell.length_a   1.000
_cell.length_b   1.000
_cell.length_c   1.000
_cell.angle_alpha   90.00
_cell.angle_beta   90.00
_cell.angle_gamma   90.00
#
_symmetry.space_group_name_H-M   'P 1'
#
loop_
_entity.id
_entity.type
_entity.pdbx_description
1 polymer ?
#
loop_
_entity_poly.entity_id
_entity_poly.type
_entity_poly.pdbx_seq_one_letter_code
_entity_poly.pdbx_strand_id
1 'polypeptide(L)'
;MAVVVALFKDSIKKFIWHPKFNFELLSDGIIEVINHNANNPTADMYKGILRVTNVGNDSAKRCEIVIEKIEYAQRGSEIYDTIHDVVGRRKLDWGSDSVIIPKGKYRDIDLYKITKATGLPQQGEAADPDSYLIELTGPQIEDKYRKSGKLRINYCISYDEGSFHNFTLYVDGDGVWRGRKEELRRYINFKLEAV
;
A
#
# COMPACT_ATOMS: atom_id res chain seq x y z
N MET A 1 -29.17 15.14 38.43
CA MET A 1 -28.52 13.86 38.03
C MET A 1 -28.59 13.56 36.53
N ALA A 2 -29.05 14.48 35.67
CA ALA A 2 -29.12 14.26 34.20
C ALA A 2 -27.76 14.36 33.48
N VAL A 3 -26.83 15.19 33.99
CA VAL A 3 -25.53 15.46 33.36
C VAL A 3 -24.59 14.25 33.43
N VAL A 4 -24.62 13.49 34.53
CA VAL A 4 -23.81 12.28 34.72
C VAL A 4 -24.26 11.17 33.76
N VAL A 5 -25.58 10.97 33.61
CA VAL A 5 -26.14 9.95 32.71
C VAL A 5 -25.81 10.26 31.24
N ALA A 6 -25.77 11.53 30.84
CA ALA A 6 -25.39 11.93 29.48
C ALA A 6 -23.92 11.59 29.17
N LEU A 7 -22.99 11.89 30.08
CA LEU A 7 -21.56 11.60 29.90
C LEU A 7 -21.26 10.10 29.80
N PHE A 8 -21.93 9.27 30.60
CA PHE A 8 -21.78 7.82 30.52
C PHE A 8 -22.49 7.24 29.29
N LYS A 9 -23.63 7.78 28.87
CA LYS A 9 -24.36 7.32 27.67
C LYS A 9 -23.58 7.58 26.39
N ASP A 10 -22.91 8.73 26.26
CA ASP A 10 -22.07 9.03 25.10
C ASP A 10 -20.77 8.21 25.11
N SER A 11 -20.18 7.97 26.28
CA SER A 11 -19.00 7.10 26.41
C SER A 11 -19.31 5.65 26.06
N ILE A 12 -20.48 5.13 26.49
CA ILE A 12 -20.94 3.78 26.14
C ILE A 12 -21.29 3.68 24.65
N LYS A 13 -21.91 4.71 24.07
CA LYS A 13 -22.19 4.73 22.62
C LYS A 13 -20.92 4.70 21.78
N LYS A 14 -19.88 5.46 22.13
CA LYS A 14 -18.57 5.41 21.45
C LYS A 14 -17.90 4.04 21.56
N PHE A 15 -18.11 3.33 22.66
CA PHE A 15 -17.59 1.97 22.84
C PHE A 15 -18.31 0.93 21.97
N ILE A 16 -19.61 1.12 21.69
CA ILE A 16 -20.42 0.17 20.91
C ILE A 16 -20.42 0.53 19.42
N TRP A 17 -20.34 1.83 19.08
CA TRP A 17 -20.38 2.35 17.73
C TRP A 17 -19.04 2.98 17.40
N HIS A 18 -18.20 2.19 16.73
CA HIS A 18 -16.93 2.66 16.20
C HIS A 18 -16.78 2.16 14.75
N PRO A 19 -16.02 2.89 13.92
CA PRO A 19 -15.56 2.37 12.64
C PRO A 19 -14.71 1.11 12.83
N LYS A 20 -14.78 0.22 11.84
CA LYS A 20 -13.94 -0.97 11.73
C LYS A 20 -13.61 -1.16 10.26
N PHE A 21 -12.36 -1.46 9.95
CA PHE A 21 -11.92 -1.58 8.57
C PHE A 21 -11.66 -3.02 8.18
N ASN A 22 -12.04 -3.33 6.94
CA ASN A 22 -11.54 -4.48 6.20
C ASN A 22 -10.65 -3.96 5.06
N PHE A 23 -9.55 -4.65 4.82
CA PHE A 23 -8.54 -4.26 3.85
C PHE A 23 -8.40 -5.36 2.80
N GLU A 24 -8.42 -4.99 1.52
CA GLU A 24 -8.35 -5.94 0.41
C GLU A 24 -7.44 -5.38 -0.69
N LEU A 25 -6.55 -6.22 -1.22
CA LEU A 25 -5.82 -5.90 -2.45
C LEU A 25 -6.67 -6.26 -3.65
N LEU A 26 -6.98 -5.28 -4.50
CA LEU A 26 -7.72 -5.54 -5.72
C LEU A 26 -6.89 -6.38 -6.71
N SER A 27 -7.56 -7.28 -7.44
CA SER A 27 -6.94 -8.07 -8.51
C SER A 27 -5.70 -8.86 -8.07
N ASP A 28 -5.71 -9.37 -6.83
CA ASP A 28 -4.60 -10.06 -6.17
C ASP A 28 -3.32 -9.20 -6.09
N GLY A 29 -3.49 -7.88 -5.95
CA GLY A 29 -2.40 -6.90 -5.86
C GLY A 29 -1.91 -6.38 -7.20
N ILE A 30 -2.24 -6.99 -8.34
CA ILE A 30 -1.68 -6.59 -9.62
C ILE A 30 -2.78 -6.12 -10.56
N ILE A 31 -2.87 -4.81 -10.77
CA ILE A 31 -3.67 -4.21 -11.84
C ILE A 31 -2.73 -3.83 -12.99
N GLU A 32 -2.99 -4.39 -14.16
CA GLU A 32 -2.21 -4.19 -15.36
C GLU A 32 -2.69 -2.93 -16.09
N VAL A 33 -1.77 -2.02 -16.42
CA VAL A 33 -2.07 -0.83 -17.23
C VAL A 33 -1.37 -0.99 -18.57
N ILE A 34 -2.15 -0.99 -19.65
CA ILE A 34 -1.67 -1.27 -21.00
C ILE A 34 -2.25 -0.27 -21.99
N ASN A 35 -1.42 0.20 -22.91
CA ASN A 35 -1.90 0.83 -24.12
C ASN A 35 -2.44 -0.21 -25.13
N HIS A 36 -3.77 -0.34 -25.18
CA HIS A 36 -4.46 -1.27 -26.08
C HIS A 36 -4.32 -0.93 -27.58
N ASN A 37 -3.81 0.25 -27.93
CA ASN A 37 -3.66 0.66 -29.33
C ASN A 37 -2.33 0.19 -29.96
N ALA A 38 -1.45 -0.48 -29.20
CA ALA A 38 -0.19 -0.99 -29.70
C ALA A 38 -0.35 -2.33 -30.45
N ASN A 39 0.45 -2.55 -31.51
CA ASN A 39 0.43 -3.80 -32.30
C ASN A 39 0.79 -5.05 -31.49
N ASN A 40 1.55 -4.90 -30.40
CA ASN A 40 1.85 -5.97 -29.44
C ASN A 40 1.81 -5.37 -28.02
N PRO A 41 0.63 -5.33 -27.37
CA PRO A 41 0.43 -4.58 -26.15
C PRO A 41 1.13 -5.25 -24.95
N THR A 42 2.21 -4.62 -24.49
CA THR A 42 2.88 -4.90 -23.21
C THR A 42 2.40 -3.93 -22.13
N ALA A 43 2.45 -4.35 -20.87
CA ALA A 43 2.19 -3.45 -19.75
C ALA A 43 3.12 -2.23 -19.80
N ASP A 44 2.54 -1.05 -19.59
CA ASP A 44 3.29 0.19 -19.38
C ASP A 44 3.72 0.27 -17.90
N MET A 45 2.82 -0.16 -17.01
CA MET A 45 3.05 -0.27 -15.57
C MET A 45 2.06 -1.26 -14.94
N TYR A 46 2.38 -1.67 -13.71
CA TYR A 46 1.45 -2.35 -12.82
C TYR A 46 1.16 -1.48 -11.60
N LYS A 47 -0.03 -1.65 -11.01
CA LYS A 47 -0.42 -0.95 -9.79
C LYS A 47 -1.00 -1.90 -8.75
N GLY A 48 -0.68 -1.64 -7.49
CA GLY A 48 -1.40 -2.20 -6.35
C GLY A 48 -2.41 -1.21 -5.82
N ILE A 49 -3.68 -1.60 -5.81
CA ILE A 49 -4.76 -0.78 -5.24
C ILE A 49 -5.30 -1.49 -3.99
N LEU A 50 -5.31 -0.76 -2.89
CA LEU A 50 -5.94 -1.16 -1.64
C LEU A 50 -7.38 -0.66 -1.61
N ARG A 51 -8.32 -1.56 -1.36
CA ARG A 51 -9.69 -1.24 -0.97
C ARG A 51 -9.80 -1.23 0.54
N VAL A 52 -10.20 -0.08 1.08
CA VAL A 52 -10.50 0.11 2.49
C VAL A 52 -12.01 0.17 2.66
N THR A 53 -12.60 -0.86 3.27
CA THR A 53 -14.05 -0.95 3.51
C THR A 53 -14.36 -0.71 4.98
N ASN A 54 -15.25 0.23 5.27
CA ASN A 54 -15.75 0.41 6.64
C ASN A 54 -16.87 -0.59 6.91
N VAL A 55 -16.54 -1.65 7.65
CA VAL A 55 -17.45 -2.71 8.13
C VAL A 55 -17.97 -2.44 9.54
N GLY A 56 -17.60 -1.30 10.14
CA GLY A 56 -18.06 -0.87 11.45
C GLY A 56 -19.51 -0.38 11.44
N ASN A 57 -19.92 0.15 12.59
CA ASN A 57 -21.30 0.62 12.80
C ASN A 57 -21.46 2.15 12.75
N ASP A 58 -20.37 2.89 12.55
CA ASP A 58 -20.36 4.34 12.34
C ASP A 58 -19.45 4.74 11.16
N SER A 59 -19.54 5.98 10.69
CA SER A 59 -18.73 6.53 9.61
C SER A 59 -17.35 6.95 10.11
N ALA A 60 -16.29 6.54 9.41
CA ALA A 60 -14.95 7.03 9.69
C ALA A 60 -14.75 8.39 9.02
N LYS A 61 -14.34 9.40 9.80
CA LYS A 61 -14.12 10.77 9.33
C LYS A 61 -12.65 11.14 9.44
N ARG A 62 -12.20 11.98 8.51
CA ARG A 62 -10.79 12.41 8.36
C ARG A 62 -9.84 11.23 8.37
N CYS A 63 -10.15 10.23 7.54
CA CYS A 63 -9.30 9.06 7.41
C CYS A 63 -7.95 9.46 6.83
N GLU A 64 -6.88 9.00 7.45
CA GLU A 64 -5.52 9.14 6.94
C GLU A 64 -4.84 7.78 6.98
N ILE A 65 -4.03 7.46 5.96
CA ILE A 65 -3.13 6.29 6.00
C ILE A 65 -1.71 6.80 6.00
N VAL A 66 -0.91 6.29 6.92
CA VAL A 66 0.51 6.61 7.06
C VAL A 66 1.34 5.34 7.03
N ILE A 67 2.53 5.43 6.43
CA ILE A 67 3.55 4.38 6.50
C ILE A 67 4.36 4.56 7.78
N GLU A 68 4.19 3.63 8.72
CA GLU A 68 4.89 3.63 9.99
C GLU A 68 6.32 3.10 9.81
N LYS A 69 6.46 1.96 9.13
CA LYS A 69 7.73 1.25 8.99
C LYS A 69 7.86 0.62 7.62
N ILE A 70 9.07 0.66 7.08
CA ILE A 70 9.45 -0.07 5.87
C ILE A 70 10.65 -0.93 6.24
N GLU A 71 10.57 -2.21 5.95
CA GLU A 71 11.64 -3.17 6.18
C GLU A 71 11.96 -3.92 4.89
N TYR A 72 13.21 -4.31 4.74
CA TYR A 72 13.73 -5.00 3.56
C TYR A 72 14.54 -6.22 3.97
N ALA A 73 14.33 -7.34 3.27
CA ALA A 73 15.21 -8.48 3.32
C ALA A 73 15.72 -8.79 1.90
N GLN A 74 17.02 -9.02 1.78
CA GLN A 74 17.60 -9.50 0.52
C GLN A 74 16.97 -10.84 0.13
N ARG A 75 16.88 -11.11 -1.17
CA ARG A 75 16.35 -12.37 -1.69
C ARG A 75 17.05 -13.58 -1.04
N GLY A 76 16.25 -14.52 -0.56
CA GLY A 76 16.72 -15.72 0.14
C GLY A 76 17.06 -15.50 1.63
N SER A 77 17.04 -14.25 2.12
CA SER A 77 17.13 -13.94 3.54
C SER A 77 15.74 -13.93 4.20
N GLU A 78 15.72 -14.26 5.48
CA GLU A 78 14.58 -14.03 6.38
C GLU A 78 14.83 -12.89 7.37
N ILE A 79 16.02 -12.28 7.31
CA ILE A 79 16.40 -11.15 8.16
C ILE A 79 15.97 -9.86 7.47
N TYR A 80 15.09 -9.12 8.13
CA TYR A 80 14.59 -7.83 7.68
C TYR A 80 15.34 -6.70 8.39
N ASP A 81 15.86 -5.77 7.61
CA ASP A 81 16.46 -4.52 8.08
C ASP A 81 15.48 -3.37 7.88
N THR A 82 15.42 -2.45 8.85
CA THR A 82 14.57 -1.26 8.73
C THR A 82 15.22 -0.26 7.77
N ILE A 83 14.45 0.23 6.79
CA ILE A 83 14.89 1.32 5.92
C ILE A 83 14.68 2.63 6.66
N HIS A 84 15.76 3.26 7.09
CA HIS A 84 15.72 4.55 7.80
C HIS A 84 15.71 5.74 6.83
N ASP A 85 16.44 5.62 5.72
CA ASP A 85 16.61 6.69 4.72
C ASP A 85 15.43 6.71 3.74
N VAL A 86 14.34 7.33 4.19
CA VAL A 86 13.10 7.45 3.44
C VAL A 86 12.82 8.92 3.13
N VAL A 87 12.70 9.28 1.86
CA VAL A 87 12.50 10.67 1.42
C VAL A 87 11.04 10.92 1.05
N GLY A 88 10.43 11.99 1.55
CA GLY A 88 9.07 12.40 1.18
C GLY A 88 8.01 12.10 2.24
N ARG A 89 6.74 12.25 1.87
CA ARG A 89 5.61 12.12 2.80
C ARG A 89 5.29 10.65 3.05
N ARG A 90 5.20 10.26 4.32
CA ARG A 90 4.71 8.93 4.74
C ARG A 90 3.19 8.80 4.69
N LYS A 91 2.47 9.91 4.62
CA LYS A 91 1.01 9.94 4.41
C LYS A 91 0.70 9.64 2.95
N LEU A 92 -0.18 8.67 2.72
CA LEU A 92 -0.66 8.33 1.38
C LEU A 92 -1.63 9.40 0.88
N ASP A 93 -1.58 9.67 -0.41
CA ASP A 93 -2.48 10.61 -1.06
C ASP A 93 -3.79 9.91 -1.45
N TRP A 94 -4.90 10.42 -0.93
CA TRP A 94 -6.26 9.96 -1.23
C TRP A 94 -6.95 10.79 -2.33
N GLY A 95 -6.27 11.80 -2.86
CA GLY A 95 -6.85 12.80 -3.77
C GLY A 95 -7.83 13.77 -3.11
N SER A 96 -7.95 13.75 -1.78
CA SER A 96 -8.81 14.64 -0.99
C SER A 96 -8.22 14.88 0.40
N ASP A 97 -8.28 16.12 0.88
CA ASP A 97 -7.82 16.51 2.21
C ASP A 97 -8.75 16.03 3.35
N SER A 98 -10.00 15.69 3.03
CA SER A 98 -10.98 15.19 3.99
C SER A 98 -11.63 13.91 3.46
N VAL A 99 -11.09 12.77 3.88
CA VAL A 99 -11.61 11.46 3.52
C VAL A 99 -12.63 11.02 4.56
N ILE A 100 -13.84 10.71 4.08
CA ILE A 100 -14.88 10.08 4.88
C ILE A 100 -15.18 8.72 4.24
N ILE A 101 -15.19 7.67 5.05
CA ILE A 101 -15.61 6.32 4.66
C ILE A 101 -16.89 5.99 5.43
N PRO A 102 -18.08 6.22 4.83
CA PRO A 102 -19.35 5.91 5.47
C PRO A 102 -19.48 4.42 5.80
N LYS A 103 -20.36 4.11 6.75
CA LYS A 103 -20.71 2.73 7.10
C LYS A 103 -21.09 1.92 5.85
N GLY A 104 -20.49 0.74 5.69
CA GLY A 104 -20.76 -0.17 4.58
C GLY A 104 -20.27 0.33 3.21
N LYS A 105 -19.48 1.39 3.18
CA LYS A 105 -18.86 1.93 1.96
C LYS A 105 -17.35 1.70 1.99
N TYR A 106 -16.73 1.88 0.84
CA TYR A 106 -15.30 1.69 0.64
C TYR A 106 -14.66 2.88 -0.07
N ARG A 107 -13.33 2.93 0.01
CA ARG A 107 -12.48 3.80 -0.79
C ARG A 107 -11.28 2.99 -1.28
N ASP A 108 -10.89 3.27 -2.52
CA ASP A 108 -9.75 2.63 -3.18
C ASP A 108 -8.57 3.62 -3.19
N ILE A 109 -7.36 3.14 -2.93
CA ILE A 109 -6.14 3.94 -2.87
C ILE A 109 -4.95 3.19 -3.49
N ASP A 110 -4.14 3.88 -4.29
CA ASP A 110 -2.91 3.34 -4.89
C ASP A 110 -1.87 3.13 -3.77
N LEU A 111 -1.37 1.91 -3.57
CA LEU A 111 -0.28 1.62 -2.61
C LEU A 111 1.10 1.69 -3.24
N TYR A 112 1.23 1.20 -4.47
CA TYR A 112 2.49 1.16 -5.18
C TYR A 112 2.28 1.08 -6.68
N LYS A 113 3.34 1.36 -7.42
CA LYS A 113 3.47 1.19 -8.86
C LYS A 113 4.69 0.35 -9.16
N ILE A 114 4.62 -0.47 -10.21
CA ILE A 114 5.76 -1.19 -10.76
C ILE A 114 5.97 -0.72 -12.18
N THR A 115 7.17 -0.23 -12.45
CA THR A 115 7.56 0.28 -13.75
C THR A 115 8.79 -0.47 -14.24
N LYS A 116 8.96 -0.51 -15.56
CA LYS A 116 10.20 -1.02 -16.16
C LYS A 116 11.34 -0.09 -15.78
N ALA A 117 12.46 -0.62 -15.32
CA ALA A 117 13.64 0.18 -15.01
C ALA A 117 14.19 0.79 -16.31
N THR A 118 14.01 2.09 -16.50
CA THR A 118 14.57 2.82 -17.65
C THR A 118 15.78 3.62 -17.20
N GLY A 119 16.98 3.05 -17.37
CA GLY A 119 18.24 3.74 -17.09
C GLY A 119 19.25 3.50 -18.21
N LEU A 120 19.91 4.56 -18.66
CA LEU A 120 21.21 4.41 -19.33
C LEU A 120 22.19 3.87 -18.28
N PRO A 121 23.07 2.91 -18.62
CA PRO A 121 24.06 2.40 -17.68
C PRO A 121 24.89 3.56 -17.12
N GLN A 122 24.81 3.80 -15.81
CA GLN A 122 25.80 4.66 -15.15
C GLN A 122 27.16 3.95 -15.26
N GLN A 123 28.19 4.71 -15.63
CA GLN A 123 29.53 4.21 -15.97
C GLN A 123 29.98 3.05 -15.06
N GLY A 124 29.98 1.83 -15.59
CA GLY A 124 30.51 0.64 -14.93
C GLY A 124 29.47 -0.43 -14.56
N GLU A 125 28.17 -0.12 -14.51
CA GLU A 125 27.11 -1.12 -14.32
C GLU A 125 26.35 -1.36 -15.62
N ALA A 126 26.22 -2.62 -16.04
CA ALA A 126 25.30 -2.97 -17.10
C ALA A 126 23.88 -2.66 -16.61
N ALA A 127 23.18 -1.72 -17.26
CA ALA A 127 21.76 -1.57 -17.06
C ALA A 127 21.11 -2.90 -17.44
N ASP A 128 20.48 -3.58 -16.49
CA ASP A 128 19.69 -4.78 -16.78
C ASP A 128 18.41 -4.32 -17.46
N PRO A 129 18.31 -4.45 -18.80
CA PRO A 129 17.24 -3.84 -19.57
C PRO A 129 15.88 -4.47 -19.28
N ASP A 130 15.83 -5.56 -18.50
CA ASP A 130 14.61 -6.27 -18.13
C ASP A 130 14.39 -6.32 -16.62
N SER A 131 14.89 -5.32 -15.88
CA SER A 131 14.57 -5.16 -14.46
C SER A 131 13.34 -4.25 -14.23
N TYR A 132 12.70 -4.39 -13.07
CA TYR A 132 11.62 -3.48 -12.64
C TYR A 132 12.01 -2.66 -11.42
N LEU A 133 11.23 -1.61 -11.16
CA LEU A 133 11.30 -0.82 -9.93
C LEU A 133 9.92 -0.79 -9.26
N ILE A 134 9.88 -1.07 -7.95
CA ILE A 134 8.68 -0.89 -7.13
C ILE A 134 8.73 0.48 -6.46
N GLU A 135 7.76 1.32 -6.79
CA GLU A 135 7.59 2.66 -6.23
C GLU A 135 6.41 2.66 -5.28
N LEU A 136 6.66 2.95 -3.99
CA LEU A 136 5.59 3.13 -3.01
C LEU A 136 4.88 4.47 -3.24
N THR A 137 3.57 4.50 -3.03
CA THR A 137 2.82 5.74 -2.97
C THR A 137 3.18 6.49 -1.70
N GLY A 138 3.75 7.68 -1.84
CA GLY A 138 4.22 8.52 -0.74
C GLY A 138 5.75 8.56 -0.68
N PRO A 139 6.39 7.80 0.22
CA PRO A 139 7.83 7.87 0.42
C PRO A 139 8.63 7.24 -0.72
N GLN A 140 9.78 7.85 -1.01
CA GLN A 140 10.81 7.31 -1.87
C GLN A 140 11.86 6.55 -1.05
N ILE A 141 12.26 5.38 -1.54
CA ILE A 141 13.33 4.53 -0.98
C ILE A 141 14.40 4.30 -2.06
N GLU A 142 15.63 4.01 -1.67
CA GLU A 142 16.73 3.79 -2.62
C GLU A 142 16.47 2.60 -3.57
N ASP A 143 16.99 2.70 -4.80
CA ASP A 143 16.81 1.69 -5.86
C ASP A 143 17.23 0.27 -5.46
N LYS A 144 18.26 0.14 -4.61
CA LYS A 144 18.72 -1.17 -4.12
C LYS A 144 17.62 -1.96 -3.38
N TYR A 145 16.64 -1.27 -2.79
CA TYR A 145 15.50 -1.86 -2.10
C TYR A 145 14.26 -2.03 -2.99
N ARG A 146 14.27 -1.43 -4.20
CA ARG A 146 13.13 -1.39 -5.14
C ARG A 146 13.22 -2.42 -6.26
N LYS A 147 14.41 -2.98 -6.46
CA LYS A 147 14.73 -3.88 -7.58
C LYS A 147 14.31 -5.31 -7.30
N SER A 148 14.73 -5.94 -6.20
CA SER A 148 14.38 -7.33 -5.88
C SER A 148 14.41 -7.58 -4.38
N GLY A 149 13.94 -8.74 -3.93
CA GLY A 149 13.94 -9.13 -2.52
C GLY A 149 12.55 -9.03 -1.89
N LYS A 150 12.52 -8.93 -0.56
CA LYS A 150 11.28 -8.88 0.22
C LYS A 150 11.13 -7.53 0.88
N LEU A 151 9.99 -6.88 0.69
CA LEU A 151 9.59 -5.67 1.40
C LEU A 151 8.46 -6.00 2.38
N ARG A 152 8.55 -5.42 3.57
CA ARG A 152 7.45 -5.39 4.54
C ARG A 152 7.14 -3.94 4.86
N ILE A 153 5.92 -3.51 4.57
CA ILE A 153 5.49 -2.12 4.76
C ILE A 153 4.32 -2.11 5.73
N ASN A 154 4.53 -1.49 6.89
CA ASN A 154 3.52 -1.35 7.92
C ASN A 154 2.79 -0.03 7.73
N TYR A 155 1.48 -0.12 7.57
CA TYR A 155 0.58 1.00 7.44
C TYR A 155 -0.31 1.11 8.68
N CYS A 156 -0.69 2.34 8.99
CA CYS A 156 -1.66 2.67 10.01
C CYS A 156 -2.74 3.55 9.38
N ILE A 157 -4.01 3.17 9.51
CA ILE A 157 -5.15 4.05 9.22
C ILE A 157 -5.63 4.69 10.52
N SER A 158 -5.69 6.03 10.53
CA SER A 158 -6.23 6.83 11.62
C SER A 158 -7.53 7.53 11.21
N TYR A 159 -8.36 7.92 12.19
CA TYR A 159 -9.58 8.70 12.02
C TYR A 159 -9.87 9.54 13.28
N ASP A 160 -10.80 10.51 13.19
CA ASP A 160 -11.06 11.54 14.21
C ASP A 160 -11.26 11.05 15.66
N GLU A 161 -11.65 9.78 15.87
CA GLU A 161 -11.88 9.22 17.20
C GLU A 161 -10.61 8.62 17.86
N GLY A 162 -9.44 8.83 17.25
CA GLY A 162 -8.14 8.45 17.83
C GLY A 162 -7.83 6.95 17.81
N SER A 163 -8.71 6.15 17.23
CA SER A 163 -8.47 4.73 17.00
C SER A 163 -7.67 4.53 15.72
N PHE A 164 -6.72 3.61 15.77
CA PHE A 164 -5.85 3.24 14.65
C PHE A 164 -6.05 1.76 14.32
N HIS A 165 -5.99 1.42 13.03
CA HIS A 165 -5.93 0.03 12.59
C HIS A 165 -4.67 -0.17 11.76
N ASN A 166 -3.94 -1.24 12.05
CA ASN A 166 -2.68 -1.51 11.39
C ASN A 166 -2.87 -2.62 10.36
N PHE A 167 -2.18 -2.47 9.24
CA PHE A 167 -2.09 -3.53 8.25
C PHE A 167 -0.71 -3.51 7.61
N THR A 168 -0.26 -4.68 7.17
CA THR A 168 1.07 -4.89 6.61
C THR A 168 0.93 -5.40 5.19
N LEU A 169 1.62 -4.73 4.27
CA LEU A 169 1.85 -5.24 2.91
C LEU A 169 3.20 -5.95 2.87
N TYR A 170 3.17 -7.20 2.43
CA TYR A 170 4.36 -7.96 2.07
C TYR A 170 4.47 -8.01 0.56
N VAL A 171 5.68 -7.76 0.07
CA VAL A 171 6.04 -7.88 -1.33
C VAL A 171 7.26 -8.79 -1.40
N ASP A 172 7.22 -9.83 -2.23
CA ASP A 172 8.38 -10.68 -2.51
C ASP A 172 8.52 -10.79 -4.03
N GLY A 173 9.69 -10.42 -4.56
CA GLY A 173 9.89 -10.33 -5.99
C GLY A 173 11.32 -10.60 -6.44
N ASP A 174 11.46 -11.10 -7.67
CA ASP A 174 12.75 -11.48 -8.28
C ASP A 174 13.49 -10.34 -8.99
N GLY A 175 12.81 -9.22 -9.23
CA GLY A 175 13.31 -8.03 -9.91
C GLY A 175 13.29 -8.04 -11.43
N VAL A 176 12.70 -9.07 -12.05
CA VAL A 176 12.63 -9.18 -13.50
C VAL A 176 11.30 -8.66 -14.02
N TRP A 177 11.36 -7.66 -14.90
CA TRP A 177 10.21 -7.14 -15.60
C TRP A 177 9.59 -8.20 -16.51
N ARG A 178 8.27 -8.29 -16.46
CA ARG A 178 7.47 -9.11 -17.36
C ARG A 178 6.48 -8.23 -18.07
N GLY A 179 6.30 -8.45 -19.37
CA GLY A 179 5.43 -7.63 -20.21
C GLY A 179 3.94 -7.85 -19.94
N ARG A 180 3.57 -8.94 -19.25
CA ARG A 180 2.17 -9.29 -18.94
C ARG A 180 1.97 -9.66 -17.46
N LYS A 181 0.81 -9.32 -16.90
CA LYS A 181 0.39 -9.65 -15.52
C LYS A 181 0.49 -11.14 -15.21
N GLU A 182 0.05 -11.97 -16.14
CA GLU A 182 0.01 -13.44 -15.99
C GLU A 182 1.39 -14.07 -15.79
N GLU A 183 2.42 -13.45 -16.37
CA GLU A 183 3.80 -13.83 -16.19
C GLU A 183 4.38 -13.24 -14.92
N LEU A 184 4.10 -11.96 -14.65
CA LEU A 184 4.60 -11.24 -13.48
C LEU A 184 4.15 -11.92 -12.17
N ARG A 185 2.87 -12.25 -12.04
CA ARG A 185 2.27 -12.81 -10.81
C ARG A 185 2.87 -14.16 -10.35
N ARG A 186 3.63 -14.83 -11.22
CA ARG A 186 4.33 -16.09 -10.87
C ARG A 186 5.64 -15.84 -10.10
N TYR A 187 6.17 -14.62 -10.15
CA TYR A 187 7.50 -14.26 -9.65
C TYR A 187 7.49 -13.07 -8.72
N ILE A 188 6.36 -12.37 -8.63
CA ILE A 188 6.08 -11.41 -7.57
C ILE A 188 4.84 -11.84 -6.79
N ASN A 189 4.95 -11.83 -5.47
CA ASN A 189 3.86 -12.13 -4.56
C ASN A 189 3.52 -10.89 -3.73
N PHE A 190 2.22 -10.64 -3.58
CA PHE A 190 1.69 -9.63 -2.69
C PHE A 190 0.79 -10.27 -1.66
N LYS A 191 1.04 -9.97 -0.40
CA LYS A 191 0.20 -10.42 0.71
C LYS A 191 -0.15 -9.25 1.60
N LEU A 192 -1.42 -9.19 1.99
CA LEU A 192 -1.93 -8.21 2.93
C LEU A 192 -2.33 -8.91 4.22
N GLU A 193 -1.88 -8.39 5.36
CA GLU A 193 -2.28 -8.87 6.68
C GLU A 193 -2.80 -7.69 7.50
N ALA A 194 -4.02 -7.81 8.03
CA ALA A 194 -4.58 -6.83 8.96
C ALA A 194 -4.42 -7.34 10.40
N VAL A 195 -4.03 -6.46 11.31
CA VAL A 195 -3.85 -6.75 12.75
C VAL A 195 -5.03 -6.24 13.56
#